data_AF-A0A2U9IHH4-F1
#
_entry.id   AF-A0A2U9IHH4-F1
#
_cell.length_a   1.000
_cell.length_b   1.000
_cell.length_c   1.000
_cell.angle_alpha   90.00
_cell.angle_beta   90.00
_cell.angle_gamma   90.00
#
_symmetry.space_group_name_H-M   'P 1'
#
loop_
_entity.id
_entity.type
_entity.pdbx_description
1 polymer ?
#
loop_
_entity_poly.entity_id
_entity_poly.type
_entity_poly.pdbx_seq_one_letter_code
_entity_poly.pdbx_strand_id
1 'polypeptide(L)'
;MSLDFKENDFLSIQHYVRFILANKLKERVRKVDEYYYFELGDSDKGESFPVNFVMGKDSSTGKMFVMPVRRHCYVSEYYPDEAKFQIRRCMGFDYHSYETFEYKKGIGIRVQGDLVMEVREVFNTEEDISNFIASSNLQDLTNSFLRSKLYQDEDVRKVEQLTSIYTEMMDFILRTSASEDKLKYSIKVLRKIEKQLMKYFTFEVPDIYEKRRILDPRREKCIRFIDIDNAVEKFRRLKIQSNYKNFLEYVYSNEQKLYIKLGHYTTPHAIKISGILLGAEINLANILIVKPQTITLVHPEHGIEEYYVPKASLATFRIMGLEPEVGLFLF
;
A
#
# COMPACT_ATOMS: atom_id res chain seq x y z
N MET A 1 -18.29 -29.50 18.13
CA MET A 1 -19.05 -29.72 16.88
C MET A 1 -18.07 -30.20 15.81
N SER A 2 -18.32 -31.36 15.18
CA SER A 2 -17.55 -31.81 14.01
C SER A 2 -18.38 -31.45 12.78
N LEU A 3 -17.83 -30.61 11.90
CA LEU A 3 -18.43 -30.30 10.62
C LEU A 3 -17.97 -31.37 9.62
N ASP A 4 -18.89 -31.94 8.85
CA ASP A 4 -18.61 -32.98 7.84
C ASP A 4 -18.92 -32.41 6.44
N PHE A 5 -17.88 -31.85 5.81
CA PHE A 5 -17.93 -31.31 4.45
C PHE A 5 -16.96 -32.07 3.56
N LYS A 6 -17.35 -32.29 2.30
CA LYS A 6 -16.54 -32.94 1.27
C LYS A 6 -15.80 -31.88 0.44
N GLU A 7 -14.75 -32.29 -0.26
CA GLU A 7 -13.94 -31.39 -1.10
C GLU A 7 -14.78 -30.55 -2.09
N ASN A 8 -15.79 -31.17 -2.72
CA ASN A 8 -16.65 -30.52 -3.71
C ASN A 8 -17.57 -29.42 -3.13
N ASP A 9 -17.72 -29.38 -1.80
CA ASP A 9 -18.49 -28.33 -1.13
C ASP A 9 -17.73 -27.00 -1.06
N PHE A 10 -16.41 -27.01 -1.35
CA PHE A 10 -15.54 -25.83 -1.28
C PHE A 10 -15.25 -25.23 -2.65
N LEU A 11 -14.95 -23.92 -2.66
CA LEU A 11 -14.56 -23.16 -3.85
C LEU A 11 -13.38 -23.81 -4.58
N SER A 12 -12.39 -24.26 -3.82
CA SER A 12 -11.21 -24.95 -4.33
C SER A 12 -10.58 -25.86 -3.29
N ILE A 13 -9.64 -26.70 -3.74
CA ILE A 13 -8.86 -27.59 -2.89
C ILE A 13 -8.13 -26.82 -1.78
N GLN A 14 -7.73 -25.56 -2.02
CA GLN A 14 -7.08 -24.73 -1.01
C GLN A 14 -8.03 -24.46 0.18
N HIS A 15 -9.29 -24.14 -0.08
CA HIS A 15 -10.28 -23.92 0.96
C HIS A 15 -10.62 -25.22 1.71
N TYR A 16 -10.69 -26.36 1.01
CA TYR A 16 -10.89 -27.67 1.64
C TYR A 16 -9.73 -28.06 2.56
N VAL A 17 -8.48 -27.88 2.13
CA VAL A 17 -7.30 -28.14 2.97
C VAL A 17 -7.27 -27.23 4.20
N ARG A 18 -7.59 -25.93 4.03
CA ARG A 18 -7.73 -25.00 5.16
C ARG A 18 -8.83 -25.43 6.13
N PHE A 19 -9.97 -25.91 5.62
CA PHE A 19 -11.04 -26.47 6.45
C PHE A 19 -10.55 -27.67 7.27
N ILE A 20 -9.87 -28.65 6.64
CA ILE A 20 -9.35 -29.83 7.35
C ILE A 20 -8.44 -29.40 8.50
N LEU A 21 -7.52 -28.47 8.24
CA LEU A 21 -6.60 -27.92 9.24
C LEU A 21 -7.37 -27.23 10.38
N ALA A 22 -8.26 -26.29 10.06
CA ALA A 22 -9.07 -25.59 11.04
C ALA A 22 -9.91 -26.56 11.88
N ASN A 23 -10.55 -27.55 11.24
CA ASN A 23 -11.40 -28.52 11.89
C ASN A 23 -10.61 -29.49 12.80
N LYS A 24 -9.34 -29.74 12.48
CA LYS A 24 -8.45 -30.60 13.28
C LYS A 24 -7.83 -29.87 14.47
N LEU A 25 -7.47 -28.60 14.29
CA LEU A 25 -6.69 -27.83 15.25
C LEU A 25 -7.53 -26.95 16.18
N LYS A 26 -8.83 -26.76 15.91
CA LYS A 26 -9.68 -25.88 16.73
C LYS A 26 -9.71 -26.28 18.20
N GLU A 27 -9.60 -25.30 19.08
CA GLU A 27 -10.04 -25.42 20.46
C GLU A 27 -11.55 -25.16 20.55
N ARG A 28 -12.02 -24.13 19.82
CA ARG A 28 -13.44 -23.73 19.80
C ARG A 28 -13.91 -23.43 18.37
N VAL A 29 -15.19 -23.66 18.13
CA VAL A 29 -15.87 -23.21 16.90
C VAL A 29 -17.12 -22.47 17.30
N ARG A 30 -17.28 -21.27 16.74
CA ARG A 30 -18.43 -20.40 17.00
C ARG A 30 -19.11 -20.09 15.67
N LYS A 31 -20.43 -20.27 15.62
CA LYS A 31 -21.23 -19.77 14.50
C LYS A 31 -21.63 -18.33 14.82
N VAL A 32 -21.28 -17.40 13.94
CA VAL A 32 -21.57 -15.97 14.07
C VAL A 32 -22.21 -15.53 12.77
N ASP A 33 -23.52 -15.31 12.80
CA ASP A 33 -24.34 -15.04 11.63
C ASP A 33 -24.14 -16.11 10.53
N GLU A 34 -23.65 -15.70 9.35
CA GLU A 34 -23.35 -16.56 8.20
C GLU A 34 -21.98 -17.24 8.26
N TYR A 35 -21.15 -16.92 9.27
CA TYR A 35 -19.78 -17.41 9.39
C TYR A 35 -19.60 -18.45 10.49
N TYR A 36 -18.58 -19.28 10.32
CA TYR A 36 -18.01 -20.11 11.36
C TYR A 36 -16.60 -19.64 11.65
N TYR A 37 -16.37 -19.22 12.89
CA TYR A 37 -15.08 -18.81 13.40
C TYR A 37 -14.44 -19.98 14.16
N PHE A 38 -13.27 -20.39 13.69
CA PHE A 38 -12.45 -21.46 14.28
C PHE A 38 -11.32 -20.83 15.08
N GLU A 39 -11.40 -21.01 16.38
CA GLU A 39 -10.41 -20.54 17.31
C GLU A 39 -9.39 -21.64 17.58
N LEU A 40 -8.11 -21.40 17.32
CA LEU A 40 -7.04 -22.40 17.49
C LEU A 40 -6.36 -22.33 18.87
N GLY A 41 -6.63 -21.30 19.68
CA GLY A 41 -6.06 -21.08 21.02
C GLY A 41 -5.03 -19.95 21.09
N ASP A 42 -4.67 -19.53 22.31
CA ASP A 42 -3.63 -18.52 22.55
C ASP A 42 -2.25 -19.12 22.28
N SER A 43 -1.54 -18.60 21.26
CA SER A 43 -0.12 -18.86 21.15
C SER A 43 0.65 -17.95 22.11
N ASP A 44 0.75 -18.36 23.37
CA ASP A 44 1.60 -17.75 24.42
C ASP A 44 3.11 -17.71 24.06
N LYS A 45 3.48 -18.04 22.82
CA LYS A 45 4.85 -18.22 22.35
C LYS A 45 5.16 -17.40 21.10
N GLY A 46 4.82 -16.10 21.07
CA GLY A 46 5.44 -15.14 20.15
C GLY A 46 5.47 -15.51 18.65
N GLU A 47 4.62 -16.42 18.17
CA GLU A 47 4.77 -17.09 16.87
C GLU A 47 3.97 -16.42 15.75
N SER A 48 4.61 -16.30 14.59
CA SER A 48 4.26 -15.49 13.43
C SER A 48 3.22 -16.12 12.48
N PHE A 49 2.46 -17.11 12.95
CA PHE A 49 1.45 -17.84 12.15
C PHE A 49 0.01 -17.35 12.44
N PRO A 50 -0.92 -17.43 11.47
CA PRO A 50 -2.32 -17.05 11.66
C PRO A 50 -2.96 -17.88 12.78
N VAL A 51 -3.62 -17.18 13.70
CA VAL A 51 -4.10 -17.75 14.97
C VAL A 51 -5.48 -18.39 14.81
N ASN A 52 -6.28 -18.01 13.81
CA ASN A 52 -7.68 -18.45 13.68
C ASN A 52 -8.11 -18.57 12.22
N PHE A 53 -9.24 -19.26 11.95
CA PHE A 53 -9.84 -19.35 10.62
C PHE A 53 -11.29 -18.87 10.62
N VAL A 54 -11.72 -18.30 9.50
CA VAL A 54 -13.12 -18.00 9.20
C VAL A 54 -13.57 -18.85 8.02
N MET A 55 -14.72 -19.48 8.16
CA MET A 55 -15.43 -20.16 7.08
C MET A 55 -16.75 -19.46 6.82
N GLY A 56 -17.12 -19.32 5.56
CA GLY A 56 -18.41 -18.78 5.15
C GLY A 56 -18.85 -19.36 3.81
N LYS A 57 -20.05 -18.96 3.37
CA LYS A 57 -20.59 -19.33 2.07
C LYS A 57 -20.31 -18.19 1.08
N ASP A 58 -19.76 -18.55 -0.07
CA ASP A 58 -19.60 -17.63 -1.19
C ASP A 58 -20.97 -17.32 -1.80
N SER A 59 -21.31 -16.03 -1.94
CA SER A 59 -22.62 -15.61 -2.43
C SER A 59 -22.84 -15.98 -3.90
N SER A 60 -21.78 -16.03 -4.69
CA SER A 60 -21.84 -16.16 -6.15
C SER A 60 -21.96 -17.63 -6.58
N THR A 61 -21.24 -18.53 -5.91
CA THR A 61 -21.24 -19.98 -6.21
C THR A 61 -22.05 -20.81 -5.23
N GLY A 62 -22.33 -20.29 -4.03
CA GLY A 62 -22.90 -21.05 -2.93
C GLY A 62 -21.93 -22.05 -2.28
N LYS A 63 -20.67 -22.10 -2.72
CA LYS A 63 -19.64 -22.99 -2.15
C LYS A 63 -19.03 -22.40 -0.89
N MET A 64 -18.37 -23.24 -0.09
CA MET A 64 -17.70 -22.82 1.13
C MET A 64 -16.32 -22.23 0.82
N PHE A 65 -16.02 -21.11 1.47
CA PHE A 65 -14.67 -20.57 1.55
C PHE A 65 -14.15 -20.73 2.97
N VAL A 66 -12.85 -20.99 3.11
CA VAL A 66 -12.11 -20.93 4.37
C VAL A 66 -10.89 -20.05 4.23
N MET A 67 -10.73 -19.10 5.14
CA MET A 67 -9.65 -18.13 5.15
C MET A 67 -8.95 -18.07 6.51
N PRO A 68 -7.60 -18.02 6.52
CA PRO A 68 -6.86 -17.68 7.73
C PRO A 68 -7.04 -16.20 8.04
N VAL A 69 -7.15 -15.85 9.32
CA VAL A 69 -7.14 -14.46 9.80
C VAL A 69 -5.89 -14.21 10.66
N ARG A 70 -5.22 -13.07 10.46
CA ARG A 70 -3.95 -12.73 11.15
C ARG A 70 -4.20 -12.23 12.60
N ARG A 71 -3.11 -12.12 13.38
CA ARG A 71 -3.03 -11.96 14.85
C ARG A 71 -4.03 -10.94 15.45
N HIS A 72 -4.53 -11.27 16.65
CA HIS A 72 -5.47 -10.48 17.49
C HIS A 72 -6.89 -10.24 16.95
N CYS A 73 -7.39 -11.10 16.06
CA CYS A 73 -8.83 -11.17 15.79
C CYS A 73 -9.56 -11.78 17.00
N TYR A 74 -9.98 -10.96 17.96
CA TYR A 74 -10.89 -11.39 19.03
C TYR A 74 -12.34 -11.11 18.62
N VAL A 75 -13.15 -12.16 18.64
CA VAL A 75 -14.59 -12.08 18.39
C VAL A 75 -15.30 -12.15 19.73
N SER A 76 -16.08 -11.13 20.06
CA SER A 76 -16.84 -11.06 21.31
C SER A 76 -17.84 -12.21 21.40
N GLU A 77 -17.87 -12.89 22.55
CA GLU A 77 -18.88 -13.93 22.84
C GLU A 77 -20.21 -13.34 23.30
N TYR A 78 -20.21 -12.08 23.77
CA TYR A 78 -21.35 -11.48 24.47
C TYR A 78 -22.20 -10.56 23.59
N TYR A 79 -21.67 -10.11 22.45
CA TYR A 79 -22.33 -9.14 21.57
C TYR A 79 -22.37 -9.67 20.13
N PRO A 80 -23.43 -10.43 19.75
CA PRO A 80 -23.52 -11.09 18.44
C PRO A 80 -23.41 -10.13 17.25
N ASP A 81 -23.99 -8.94 17.34
CA ASP A 81 -23.92 -7.93 16.28
C ASP A 81 -22.49 -7.40 16.13
N GLU A 82 -21.80 -7.11 17.24
CA GLU A 82 -20.39 -6.72 17.22
C GLU A 82 -19.48 -7.84 16.71
N ALA A 83 -19.80 -9.09 17.06
CA ALA A 83 -19.05 -10.27 16.63
C ALA A 83 -19.05 -10.43 15.10
N LYS A 84 -20.18 -10.13 14.45
CA LYS A 84 -20.28 -10.12 12.97
C LYS A 84 -19.33 -9.09 12.36
N PHE A 85 -19.38 -7.84 12.85
CA PHE A 85 -18.49 -6.79 12.36
C PHE A 85 -17.02 -7.09 12.62
N GLN A 86 -16.70 -7.65 13.79
CA GLN A 86 -15.34 -8.07 14.13
C GLN A 86 -14.83 -9.14 13.17
N ILE A 87 -15.61 -10.19 12.89
CA ILE A 87 -15.22 -11.24 11.93
C ILE A 87 -14.93 -10.67 10.53
N ARG A 88 -15.79 -9.78 10.04
CA ARG A 88 -15.58 -9.13 8.73
C ARG A 88 -14.29 -8.32 8.73
N ARG A 89 -14.06 -7.51 9.78
CA ARG A 89 -12.83 -6.74 9.93
C ARG A 89 -11.58 -7.61 10.01
N CYS A 90 -11.67 -8.77 10.67
CA CYS A 90 -10.58 -9.74 10.70
C CYS A 90 -10.25 -10.33 9.32
N MET A 91 -11.25 -10.47 8.44
CA MET A 91 -11.04 -10.81 7.04
C MET A 91 -10.58 -9.60 6.21
N GLY A 92 -10.73 -8.40 6.75
CA GLY A 92 -10.24 -7.15 6.18
C GLY A 92 -11.31 -6.36 5.43
N PHE A 93 -12.60 -6.49 5.75
CA PHE A 93 -13.67 -5.65 5.17
C PHE A 93 -14.75 -5.31 6.20
N ASP A 94 -15.62 -4.35 5.88
CA ASP A 94 -16.76 -3.95 6.72
C ASP A 94 -18.09 -4.37 6.07
N TYR A 95 -18.20 -4.21 4.75
CA TYR A 95 -19.42 -4.47 3.98
C TYR A 95 -19.18 -5.40 2.79
N HIS A 96 -20.20 -6.19 2.44
CA HIS A 96 -20.29 -6.80 1.13
C HIS A 96 -20.80 -5.78 0.11
N SER A 97 -20.39 -5.93 -1.15
CA SER A 97 -20.77 -5.03 -2.25
C SER A 97 -22.29 -4.88 -2.46
N TYR A 98 -23.08 -5.89 -2.09
CA TYR A 98 -24.54 -5.89 -2.22
C TYR A 98 -25.28 -5.25 -1.03
N GLU A 99 -24.58 -4.91 0.06
CA GLU A 99 -25.18 -4.28 1.24
C GLU A 99 -25.41 -2.79 1.01
N THR A 100 -26.38 -2.21 1.74
CA THR A 100 -26.57 -0.76 1.77
C THR A 100 -25.66 -0.15 2.84
N PHE A 101 -24.78 0.76 2.44
CA PHE A 101 -23.89 1.47 3.34
C PHE A 101 -23.57 2.87 2.81
N GLU A 102 -23.08 3.73 3.70
CA GLU A 102 -22.59 5.05 3.34
C GLU A 102 -21.18 4.92 2.72
N TYR A 103 -21.01 5.38 1.49
CA TYR A 103 -19.71 5.40 0.81
C TYR A 103 -18.83 6.53 1.36
N LYS A 104 -17.92 6.18 2.27
CA LYS A 104 -17.03 7.12 2.98
C LYS A 104 -15.63 6.58 3.16
N LYS A 105 -14.71 7.47 3.53
CA LYS A 105 -13.33 7.12 3.89
C LYS A 105 -13.26 6.05 4.99
N GLY A 106 -12.32 5.13 4.83
CA GLY A 106 -11.94 4.12 5.81
C GLY A 106 -12.76 2.83 5.75
N ILE A 107 -13.71 2.69 4.82
CA ILE A 107 -14.49 1.46 4.70
C ILE A 107 -13.81 0.46 3.76
N GLY A 108 -13.82 -0.81 4.15
CA GLY A 108 -13.49 -1.94 3.29
C GLY A 108 -14.74 -2.60 2.70
N ILE A 109 -14.79 -2.73 1.38
CA ILE A 109 -15.91 -3.34 0.66
C ILE A 109 -15.40 -4.62 0.01
N ARG A 110 -15.95 -5.77 0.38
CA ARG A 110 -15.72 -7.02 -0.34
C ARG A 110 -16.43 -6.95 -1.68
N VAL A 111 -15.67 -6.92 -2.77
CA VAL A 111 -16.22 -6.67 -4.11
C VAL A 111 -16.40 -7.93 -4.95
N GLN A 112 -15.56 -8.95 -4.77
CA GLN A 112 -15.69 -10.29 -5.39
C GLN A 112 -14.76 -11.26 -4.67
N GLY A 113 -15.21 -12.47 -4.30
CA GLY A 113 -14.30 -13.49 -3.76
C GLY A 113 -13.50 -13.01 -2.54
N ASP A 114 -12.19 -13.08 -2.58
CA ASP A 114 -11.30 -12.53 -1.55
C ASP A 114 -10.76 -11.12 -1.90
N LEU A 115 -11.27 -10.48 -2.97
CA LEU A 115 -10.93 -9.12 -3.33
C LEU A 115 -11.74 -8.09 -2.53
N VAL A 116 -11.01 -7.16 -1.91
CA VAL A 116 -11.54 -6.03 -1.16
C VAL A 116 -11.11 -4.72 -1.81
N MET A 117 -12.06 -3.80 -1.95
CA MET A 117 -11.80 -2.40 -2.25
C MET A 117 -11.90 -1.58 -0.96
N GLU A 118 -10.80 -0.99 -0.54
CA GLU A 118 -10.76 -0.07 0.59
C GLU A 118 -10.79 1.38 0.10
N VAL A 119 -11.72 2.17 0.64
CA VAL A 119 -11.88 3.58 0.30
C VAL A 119 -10.97 4.42 1.17
N ARG A 120 -9.84 4.87 0.63
CA ARG A 120 -8.83 5.65 1.38
C ARG A 120 -9.18 7.12 1.49
N GLU A 121 -9.79 7.67 0.45
CA GLU A 121 -10.34 9.03 0.42
C GLU A 121 -11.57 9.07 -0.47
N VAL A 122 -12.49 10.01 -0.17
CA VAL A 122 -13.67 10.29 -0.99
C VAL A 122 -13.66 11.77 -1.32
N PHE A 123 -13.84 12.09 -2.60
CA PHE A 123 -13.85 13.45 -3.09
C PHE A 123 -15.27 13.83 -3.48
N ASN A 124 -15.77 14.95 -2.95
CA ASN A 124 -17.12 15.44 -3.25
C ASN A 124 -17.12 16.48 -4.37
N THR A 125 -15.98 17.15 -4.57
CA THR A 125 -15.78 18.15 -5.62
C THR A 125 -14.50 17.88 -6.40
N GLU A 126 -14.39 18.43 -7.61
CA GLU A 126 -13.12 18.42 -8.36
C GLU A 126 -12.00 19.16 -7.62
N GLU A 127 -12.35 20.21 -6.86
CA GLU A 127 -11.42 20.95 -6.02
C GLU A 127 -10.82 20.07 -4.92
N ASP A 128 -11.60 19.17 -4.32
CA ASP A 128 -11.11 18.20 -3.33
C ASP A 128 -10.03 17.28 -3.94
N ILE A 129 -10.26 16.78 -5.16
CA ILE A 129 -9.30 15.92 -5.88
C ILE A 129 -8.03 16.71 -6.19
N SER A 130 -8.19 17.92 -6.71
CA SER A 130 -7.08 18.80 -7.04
C SER A 130 -6.23 19.12 -5.80
N ASN A 131 -6.86 19.51 -4.69
CA ASN A 131 -6.18 19.77 -3.42
C ASN A 131 -5.47 18.53 -2.87
N PHE A 132 -6.08 17.35 -3.01
CA PHE A 132 -5.43 16.08 -2.67
C PHE A 132 -4.18 15.84 -3.52
N ILE A 133 -4.26 16.00 -4.85
CA ILE A 133 -3.12 15.85 -5.76
C ILE A 133 -2.00 16.86 -5.41
N ALA A 134 -2.35 18.08 -5.03
CA ALA A 134 -1.41 19.14 -4.66
C ALA A 134 -0.63 18.85 -3.37
N SER A 135 -1.31 18.24 -2.40
CA SER A 135 -0.79 18.03 -1.05
C SER A 135 -0.17 16.65 -0.86
N SER A 136 -0.51 15.69 -1.73
CA SER A 136 -0.05 14.31 -1.65
C SER A 136 1.28 14.11 -2.36
N ASN A 137 2.17 13.31 -1.76
CA ASN A 137 3.41 12.88 -2.39
C ASN A 137 3.14 11.76 -3.41
N LEU A 138 2.63 12.12 -4.59
CA LEU A 138 2.48 11.20 -5.70
C LEU A 138 3.85 11.00 -6.38
N GLN A 139 4.77 10.31 -5.70
CA GLN A 139 6.19 10.32 -6.03
C GLN A 139 6.48 9.92 -7.48
N ASP A 140 5.86 8.84 -7.97
CA ASP A 140 6.06 8.36 -9.35
C ASP A 140 5.52 9.33 -10.40
N LEU A 141 4.33 9.90 -10.16
CA LEU A 141 3.74 10.90 -11.05
C LEU A 141 4.53 12.21 -11.04
N THR A 142 5.00 12.63 -9.87
CA THR A 142 5.87 13.80 -9.68
C THR A 142 7.17 13.62 -10.44
N ASN A 143 7.86 12.50 -10.25
CA ASN A 143 9.10 12.20 -10.95
C ASN A 143 8.90 12.18 -12.47
N SER A 144 7.81 11.55 -12.94
CA SER A 144 7.50 11.47 -14.36
C SER A 144 7.13 12.84 -14.95
N PHE A 145 6.41 13.69 -14.21
CA PHE A 145 6.11 15.06 -14.60
C PHE A 145 7.38 15.89 -14.72
N LEU A 146 8.26 15.88 -13.70
CA LEU A 146 9.51 16.63 -13.72
C LEU A 146 10.38 16.25 -14.92
N ARG A 147 10.50 14.95 -15.20
CA ARG A 147 11.29 14.42 -16.32
C ARG A 147 10.68 14.66 -17.69
N SER A 148 9.35 14.73 -17.81
CA SER A 148 8.70 14.88 -19.11
C SER A 148 8.34 16.33 -19.45
N LYS A 149 7.99 17.14 -18.46
CA LYS A 149 7.50 18.52 -18.62
C LYS A 149 8.49 19.58 -18.17
N LEU A 150 9.33 19.28 -17.16
CA LEU A 150 10.29 20.25 -16.60
C LEU A 150 11.75 19.86 -16.87
N TYR A 151 12.03 18.99 -17.83
CA TYR A 151 13.41 18.56 -18.14
C TYR A 151 14.33 19.68 -18.63
N GLN A 152 13.77 20.80 -19.11
CA GLN A 152 14.51 21.99 -19.53
C GLN A 152 14.65 23.04 -18.43
N ASP A 153 13.93 22.91 -17.32
CA ASP A 153 14.04 23.83 -16.18
C ASP A 153 15.46 23.74 -15.61
N GLU A 154 16.17 24.88 -15.60
CA GLU A 154 17.58 24.93 -15.20
C GLU A 154 17.79 24.48 -13.75
N ASP A 155 16.88 24.84 -12.84
CA ASP A 155 16.98 24.47 -11.44
C ASP A 155 16.75 22.98 -11.26
N VAL A 156 15.72 22.42 -11.91
CA VAL A 156 15.41 20.98 -11.84
C VAL A 156 16.60 20.18 -12.32
N ARG A 157 17.15 20.50 -13.51
CA ARG A 157 18.33 19.82 -14.06
C ARG A 157 19.52 19.89 -13.11
N LYS A 158 19.79 21.07 -12.56
CA LYS A 158 20.95 21.32 -11.71
C LYS A 158 20.83 20.63 -10.36
N VAL A 159 19.64 20.66 -9.76
CA VAL A 159 19.35 19.95 -8.51
C VAL A 159 19.48 18.45 -8.70
N GLU A 160 18.92 17.86 -9.75
CA GLU A 160 19.03 16.41 -9.99
C GLU A 160 20.49 15.99 -10.23
N GLN A 161 21.24 16.78 -11.02
CA GLN A 161 22.66 16.50 -11.26
C GLN A 161 23.49 16.59 -9.97
N LEU A 162 23.35 17.68 -9.22
CA LEU A 162 24.11 17.87 -7.97
C LEU A 162 23.75 16.82 -6.92
N THR A 163 22.47 16.44 -6.83
CA THR A 163 21.99 15.36 -5.96
C THR A 163 22.63 14.03 -6.30
N SER A 164 22.63 13.65 -7.59
CA SER A 164 23.24 12.39 -8.04
C SER A 164 24.73 12.34 -7.68
N ILE A 165 25.48 13.43 -7.95
CA ILE A 165 26.90 13.51 -7.62
C ILE A 165 27.10 13.46 -6.09
N TYR A 166 26.26 14.16 -5.33
CA TYR A 166 26.33 14.16 -3.87
C TYR A 166 26.14 12.77 -3.28
N THR A 167 25.12 12.03 -3.72
CA THR A 167 24.85 10.66 -3.26
C THR A 167 25.97 9.71 -3.63
N GLU A 168 26.49 9.78 -4.87
CA GLU A 168 27.62 8.97 -5.31
C GLU A 168 28.88 9.23 -4.45
N MET A 169 29.18 10.51 -4.20
CA MET A 169 30.33 10.89 -3.37
C MET A 169 30.15 10.49 -1.91
N MET A 170 28.93 10.62 -1.37
CA MET A 170 28.60 10.17 -0.02
C MET A 170 28.82 8.66 0.12
N ASP A 171 28.31 7.85 -0.81
CA ASP A 171 28.52 6.40 -0.82
C ASP A 171 30.00 6.03 -0.93
N PHE A 172 30.75 6.72 -1.80
CA PHE A 172 32.19 6.54 -1.90
C PHE A 172 32.90 6.81 -0.56
N ILE A 173 32.61 7.94 0.10
CA ILE A 173 33.21 8.33 1.38
C ILE A 173 32.93 7.29 2.47
N LEU A 174 31.72 6.73 2.48
CA LEU A 174 31.28 5.78 3.49
C LEU A 174 31.86 4.37 3.30
N ARG A 175 32.08 3.95 2.06
CA ARG A 175 32.47 2.56 1.72
C ARG A 175 33.95 2.40 1.40
N THR A 176 34.67 3.48 1.11
CA THR A 176 36.08 3.40 0.70
C THR A 176 37.01 3.08 1.86
N SER A 177 38.05 2.27 1.59
CA SER A 177 39.17 2.01 2.50
C SER A 177 40.30 3.03 2.38
N ALA A 178 40.09 4.11 1.61
CA ALA A 178 41.09 5.14 1.37
C ALA A 178 41.60 5.79 2.67
N SER A 179 42.86 6.24 2.63
CA SER A 179 43.50 6.95 3.74
C SER A 179 42.77 8.24 4.10
N GLU A 180 42.91 8.69 5.36
CA GLU A 180 42.24 9.90 5.84
C GLU A 180 42.53 11.14 4.98
N ASP A 181 43.75 11.30 4.48
CA ASP A 181 44.12 12.47 3.68
C ASP A 181 43.45 12.50 2.30
N LYS A 182 43.27 11.34 1.65
CA LYS A 182 42.49 11.25 0.40
C LYS A 182 41.00 11.57 0.64
N LEU A 183 40.49 11.21 1.81
CA LEU A 183 39.12 11.50 2.19
C LEU A 183 38.89 12.94 2.60
N LYS A 184 39.87 13.62 3.21
CA LYS A 184 39.77 15.08 3.45
C LYS A 184 39.49 15.84 2.15
N TYR A 185 40.16 15.45 1.06
CA TYR A 185 39.88 16.03 -0.26
C TYR A 185 38.45 15.72 -0.74
N SER A 186 38.03 14.45 -0.66
CA SER A 186 36.70 14.02 -1.07
C SER A 186 35.59 14.73 -0.29
N ILE A 187 35.74 14.84 1.04
CA ILE A 187 34.83 15.59 1.90
C ILE A 187 34.82 17.07 1.51
N LYS A 188 35.97 17.68 1.22
CA LYS A 188 36.03 19.09 0.77
C LYS A 188 35.28 19.31 -0.54
N VAL A 189 35.33 18.36 -1.48
CA VAL A 189 34.55 18.41 -2.72
C VAL A 189 33.07 18.23 -2.41
N LEU A 190 32.70 17.28 -1.55
CA LEU A 190 31.31 17.08 -1.10
C LEU A 190 30.72 18.38 -0.51
N ARG A 191 31.44 19.07 0.38
CA ARG A 191 31.03 20.36 0.95
C ARG A 191 30.84 21.46 -0.10
N LYS A 192 31.57 21.42 -1.22
CA LYS A 192 31.33 22.37 -2.33
C LYS A 192 30.03 22.07 -3.06
N ILE A 193 29.65 20.80 -3.20
CA ILE A 193 28.37 20.39 -3.79
C ILE A 193 27.23 20.80 -2.85
N GLU A 194 27.36 20.54 -1.55
CA GLU A 194 26.40 21.00 -0.53
C GLU A 194 26.17 22.50 -0.63
N LYS A 195 27.24 23.30 -0.71
CA LYS A 195 27.11 24.77 -0.86
C LYS A 195 26.38 25.20 -2.13
N GLN A 196 26.45 24.42 -3.20
CA GLN A 196 25.67 24.69 -4.41
C GLN A 196 24.21 24.28 -4.24
N LEU A 197 23.96 23.14 -3.62
CA LEU A 197 22.62 22.67 -3.26
C LEU A 197 21.92 23.67 -2.31
N MET A 198 22.62 24.26 -1.33
CA MET A 198 22.11 25.29 -0.40
C MET A 198 21.52 26.54 -1.08
N LYS A 199 21.74 26.74 -2.39
CA LYS A 199 21.06 27.80 -3.15
C LYS A 199 19.60 27.49 -3.45
N TYR A 200 19.24 26.21 -3.43
CA TYR A 200 17.92 25.69 -3.76
C TYR A 200 17.16 25.20 -2.52
N PHE A 201 17.86 24.93 -1.43
CA PHE A 201 17.27 24.44 -0.18
C PHE A 201 17.74 25.27 1.01
N THR A 202 16.81 25.54 1.91
CA THR A 202 17.11 25.87 3.31
C THR A 202 17.14 24.56 4.09
N PHE A 203 18.33 24.13 4.49
CA PHE A 203 18.50 22.96 5.35
C PHE A 203 18.34 23.39 6.80
N GLU A 204 17.44 22.73 7.52
CA GLU A 204 17.36 22.85 8.95
C GLU A 204 18.37 21.89 9.62
N VAL A 205 18.76 22.16 10.87
CA VAL A 205 19.61 21.25 11.66
C VAL A 205 19.12 19.79 11.66
N PRO A 206 17.80 19.47 11.73
CA PRO A 206 17.30 18.11 11.60
C PRO A 206 17.54 17.45 10.23
N ASP A 207 17.77 18.20 9.16
CA ASP A 207 18.08 17.67 7.82
C ASP A 207 19.57 17.29 7.70
N ILE A 208 20.25 17.06 8.83
CA ILE A 208 21.66 16.65 8.89
C ILE A 208 21.76 15.41 9.78
N TYR A 209 22.28 14.33 9.22
CA TYR A 209 22.49 13.08 9.96
C TYR A 209 23.96 12.68 9.99
N GLU A 210 24.31 11.88 10.98
CA GLU A 210 25.64 11.32 11.15
C GLU A 210 25.66 9.86 10.73
N LYS A 211 26.56 9.50 9.81
CA LYS A 211 26.72 8.10 9.38
C LYS A 211 28.11 7.60 9.73
N ARG A 212 28.16 6.40 10.31
CA ARG A 212 29.39 5.76 10.77
C ARG A 212 30.25 5.39 9.55
N ARG A 213 31.54 5.71 9.62
CA ARG A 213 32.54 5.21 8.68
C ARG A 213 33.00 3.83 9.14
N ILE A 214 32.71 2.78 8.37
CA ILE A 214 33.13 1.41 8.70
C ILE A 214 34.60 1.27 8.29
N LEU A 215 35.53 1.50 9.22
CA LEU A 215 36.95 1.28 8.91
C LEU A 215 37.81 0.69 10.04
N ASP A 216 37.35 0.68 11.29
CA ASP A 216 37.97 -0.05 12.41
C ASP A 216 37.06 0.13 13.65
N PRO A 217 36.66 -0.91 14.39
CA PRO A 217 35.87 -0.77 15.63
C PRO A 217 36.50 0.15 16.68
N ARG A 218 37.82 0.38 16.64
CA ARG A 218 38.55 1.17 17.64
C ARG A 218 38.67 2.66 17.32
N ARG A 219 38.24 3.10 16.14
CA ARG A 219 38.33 4.51 15.68
C ARG A 219 37.02 4.94 15.00
N GLU A 220 35.92 4.89 15.74
CA GLU A 220 34.65 5.41 15.25
C GLU A 220 34.76 6.92 14.99
N LYS A 221 34.56 7.32 13.73
CA LYS A 221 34.36 8.72 13.33
C LYS A 221 33.05 8.81 12.56
N CYS A 222 32.15 9.67 13.04
CA CYS A 222 30.92 10.04 12.35
C CYS A 222 31.21 11.18 11.37
N ILE A 223 30.65 11.08 10.16
CA ILE A 223 30.63 12.20 9.19
C ILE A 223 29.19 12.66 9.07
N ARG A 224 29.00 13.99 9.11
CA ARG A 224 27.71 14.64 8.91
C ARG A 224 27.39 14.77 7.43
N PHE A 225 26.20 14.34 7.06
CA PHE A 225 25.64 14.46 5.72
C PHE A 225 24.31 15.20 5.80
N ILE A 226 24.03 15.97 4.76
CA ILE A 226 22.68 16.47 4.49
C ILE A 226 21.77 15.30 4.14
N ASP A 227 20.55 15.31 4.68
CA ASP A 227 19.41 14.52 4.24
C ASP A 227 18.94 15.04 2.88
N ILE A 228 19.65 14.59 1.85
CA ILE A 228 19.43 15.03 0.49
C ILE A 228 18.08 14.55 -0.05
N ASP A 229 17.59 13.40 0.42
CA ASP A 229 16.34 12.81 -0.05
C ASP A 229 15.16 13.68 0.38
N ASN A 230 15.08 14.03 1.67
CA ASN A 230 14.06 14.95 2.19
C ASN A 230 14.14 16.34 1.53
N ALA A 231 15.35 16.88 1.35
CA ALA A 231 15.52 18.19 0.74
C ALA A 231 15.07 18.23 -0.74
N VAL A 232 15.43 17.21 -1.51
CA VAL A 232 14.99 17.05 -2.90
C VAL A 232 13.49 16.91 -2.96
N GLU A 233 12.88 16.16 -2.05
CA GLU A 233 11.43 16.04 -1.97
C GLU A 233 10.75 17.40 -1.74
N LYS A 234 11.22 18.19 -0.74
CA LYS A 234 10.73 19.56 -0.48
C LYS A 234 10.84 20.44 -1.72
N PHE A 235 11.97 20.42 -2.43
CA PHE A 235 12.15 21.18 -3.67
C PHE A 235 11.20 20.73 -4.77
N ARG A 236 11.03 19.42 -4.97
CA ARG A 236 10.10 18.88 -5.96
C ARG A 236 8.67 19.35 -5.67
N ARG A 237 8.22 19.31 -4.41
CA ARG A 237 6.91 19.84 -4.00
C ARG A 237 6.76 21.32 -4.34
N LEU A 238 7.77 22.17 -4.08
CA LEU A 238 7.74 23.59 -4.44
C LEU A 238 7.68 23.81 -5.96
N LYS A 239 8.41 23.01 -6.75
CA LYS A 239 8.34 23.05 -8.21
C LYS A 239 6.97 22.63 -8.74
N ILE A 240 6.33 21.64 -8.12
CA ILE A 240 4.95 21.25 -8.42
C ILE A 240 3.99 22.39 -8.10
N GLN A 241 4.07 23.00 -6.92
CA GLN A 241 3.21 24.14 -6.54
C GLN A 241 3.34 25.31 -7.51
N SER A 242 4.56 25.60 -7.97
CA SER A 242 4.83 26.65 -8.95
C SER A 242 4.30 26.33 -10.36
N ASN A 243 4.06 25.05 -10.66
CA ASN A 243 3.55 24.55 -11.93
C ASN A 243 2.21 23.81 -11.77
N TYR A 244 1.44 24.19 -10.75
CA TYR A 244 0.35 23.37 -10.23
C TYR A 244 -0.70 23.01 -11.30
N LYS A 245 -1.10 23.99 -12.12
CA LYS A 245 -2.05 23.77 -13.21
C LYS A 245 -1.53 22.73 -14.22
N ASN A 246 -0.28 22.87 -14.64
CA ASN A 246 0.35 21.93 -15.58
C ASN A 246 0.51 20.53 -14.96
N PHE A 247 0.77 20.46 -13.65
CA PHE A 247 0.85 19.19 -12.93
C PHE A 247 -0.51 18.50 -12.83
N LEU A 248 -1.58 19.23 -12.50
CA LEU A 248 -2.94 18.69 -12.49
C LEU A 248 -3.34 18.15 -13.87
N GLU A 249 -3.13 18.96 -14.92
CA GLU A 249 -3.40 18.54 -16.31
C GLU A 249 -2.59 17.27 -16.66
N TYR A 250 -1.34 17.20 -16.22
CA TYR A 250 -0.52 16.00 -16.39
C TYR A 250 -1.11 14.78 -15.65
N VAL A 251 -1.49 14.92 -14.38
CA VAL A 251 -2.08 13.83 -13.59
C VAL A 251 -3.37 13.32 -14.24
N TYR A 252 -4.29 14.22 -14.61
CA TYR A 252 -5.53 13.84 -15.30
C TYR A 252 -5.28 13.22 -16.68
N SER A 253 -4.24 13.66 -17.40
CA SER A 253 -3.86 13.04 -18.68
C SER A 253 -3.36 11.59 -18.56
N ASN A 254 -3.02 11.13 -17.35
CA ASN A 254 -2.67 9.74 -17.06
C ASN A 254 -3.89 8.86 -16.70
N GLU A 255 -5.12 9.40 -16.73
CA GLU A 255 -6.33 8.58 -16.61
C GLU A 255 -6.41 7.61 -17.79
N GLN A 256 -6.51 6.32 -17.50
CA GLN A 256 -6.61 5.28 -18.52
C GLN A 256 -7.51 4.14 -18.07
N LYS A 257 -7.93 3.31 -19.04
CA LYS A 257 -8.58 2.03 -18.75
C LYS A 257 -7.53 1.03 -18.29
N LEU A 258 -7.54 0.72 -17.01
CA LEU A 258 -6.64 -0.21 -16.35
C LEU A 258 -7.21 -1.63 -16.40
N TYR A 259 -6.31 -2.61 -16.58
CA TYR A 259 -6.58 -4.03 -16.39
C TYR A 259 -5.56 -4.60 -15.42
N ILE A 260 -5.95 -4.70 -14.16
CA ILE A 260 -5.06 -5.04 -13.04
C ILE A 260 -5.32 -6.49 -12.63
N LYS A 261 -4.27 -7.26 -12.40
CA LYS A 261 -4.35 -8.64 -11.89
C LYS A 261 -3.74 -8.72 -10.50
N LEU A 262 -4.54 -9.13 -9.51
CA LEU A 262 -4.11 -9.29 -8.12
C LEU A 262 -4.26 -10.76 -7.67
N GLY A 263 -3.38 -11.21 -6.77
CA GLY A 263 -3.40 -12.55 -6.19
C GLY A 263 -2.53 -13.55 -6.94
N HIS A 264 -2.89 -14.84 -6.84
CA HIS A 264 -2.06 -15.93 -7.36
C HIS A 264 -1.98 -15.88 -8.90
N TYR A 265 -0.78 -16.08 -9.46
CA TYR A 265 -0.54 -15.89 -10.90
C TYR A 265 -1.36 -16.82 -11.81
N THR A 266 -1.78 -18.00 -11.33
CA THR A 266 -2.64 -18.93 -12.09
C THR A 266 -4.13 -18.61 -12.00
N THR A 267 -4.55 -17.95 -10.93
CA THR A 267 -5.95 -17.66 -10.62
C THR A 267 -6.07 -16.25 -10.02
N PRO A 268 -5.68 -15.20 -10.77
CA PRO A 268 -5.72 -13.84 -10.25
C PRO A 268 -7.14 -13.27 -10.35
N HIS A 269 -7.46 -12.37 -9.43
CA HIS A 269 -8.57 -11.44 -9.59
C HIS A 269 -8.17 -10.39 -10.62
N ALA A 270 -8.98 -10.24 -11.67
CA ALA A 270 -8.75 -9.24 -12.70
C ALA A 270 -9.77 -8.10 -12.58
N ILE A 271 -9.27 -6.88 -12.50
CA ILE A 271 -10.04 -5.66 -12.26
C ILE A 271 -9.94 -4.78 -13.51
N LYS A 272 -11.08 -4.46 -14.12
CA LYS A 272 -11.20 -3.48 -15.21
C LYS A 272 -11.82 -2.21 -14.66
N ILE A 273 -11.07 -1.10 -14.73
CA ILE A 273 -11.44 0.18 -14.13
C ILE A 273 -10.81 1.35 -14.90
N SER A 274 -11.46 2.51 -14.94
CA SER A 274 -10.85 3.77 -15.42
C SER A 274 -10.22 4.50 -14.24
N GLY A 275 -8.97 4.90 -14.33
CA GLY A 275 -8.33 5.66 -13.26
C GLY A 275 -6.85 5.89 -13.49
N ILE A 276 -6.21 6.49 -12.49
CA ILE A 276 -4.78 6.76 -12.49
C ILE A 276 -4.15 5.76 -11.52
N LEU A 277 -3.29 4.89 -12.04
CA LEU A 277 -2.55 3.93 -11.23
C LEU A 277 -1.45 4.65 -10.44
N LEU A 278 -1.51 4.59 -9.12
CA LEU A 278 -0.51 5.21 -8.24
C LEU A 278 0.55 4.21 -7.77
N GLY A 279 0.24 2.92 -7.82
CA GLY A 279 1.16 1.84 -7.48
C GLY A 279 0.44 0.49 -7.49
N ALA A 280 1.16 -0.57 -7.84
CA ALA A 280 0.64 -1.94 -7.78
C ALA A 280 1.74 -2.93 -7.39
N GLU A 281 1.33 -3.88 -6.57
CA GLU A 281 2.07 -5.07 -6.18
C GLU A 281 1.22 -6.31 -6.50
N ILE A 282 1.75 -7.50 -6.23
CA ILE A 282 1.08 -8.78 -6.52
C ILE A 282 -0.31 -8.86 -5.87
N ASN A 283 -0.48 -8.30 -4.66
CA ASN A 283 -1.71 -8.44 -3.88
C ASN A 283 -2.42 -7.13 -3.58
N LEU A 284 -1.93 -6.01 -4.12
CA LEU A 284 -2.44 -4.68 -3.81
C LEU A 284 -2.29 -3.74 -5.00
N ALA A 285 -3.28 -2.88 -5.24
CA ALA A 285 -3.19 -1.78 -6.20
C ALA A 285 -3.87 -0.52 -5.66
N ASN A 286 -3.17 0.61 -5.74
CA ASN A 286 -3.69 1.93 -5.38
C ASN A 286 -4.08 2.69 -6.65
N ILE A 287 -5.33 3.12 -6.71
CA ILE A 287 -5.92 3.77 -7.88
C ILE A 287 -6.62 5.05 -7.45
N LEU A 288 -6.30 6.15 -8.11
CA LEU A 288 -7.08 7.37 -8.04
C LEU A 288 -8.22 7.28 -9.07
N ILE A 289 -9.44 7.14 -8.56
CA ILE A 289 -10.68 7.12 -9.33
C ILE A 289 -11.22 8.54 -9.37
N VAL A 290 -11.20 9.16 -10.55
CA VAL A 290 -11.52 10.59 -10.71
C VAL A 290 -13.02 10.86 -10.92
N LYS A 291 -13.84 9.83 -11.16
CA LYS A 291 -15.28 9.97 -11.38
C LYS A 291 -16.04 8.68 -11.03
N PRO A 292 -17.35 8.77 -10.72
CA PRO A 292 -18.20 7.60 -10.53
C PRO A 292 -18.19 6.68 -11.76
N GLN A 293 -18.15 5.37 -11.53
CA GLN A 293 -18.08 4.38 -12.60
C GLN A 293 -18.46 2.97 -12.11
N THR A 294 -18.82 2.10 -13.05
CA THR A 294 -18.89 0.66 -12.79
C THR A 294 -17.56 0.01 -13.12
N ILE A 295 -17.04 -0.80 -12.20
CA ILE A 295 -15.86 -1.63 -12.40
C ILE A 295 -16.28 -3.07 -12.70
N THR A 296 -15.50 -3.76 -13.54
CA THR A 296 -15.73 -5.17 -13.83
C THR A 296 -14.66 -6.01 -13.15
N LEU A 297 -15.10 -7.05 -12.46
CA LEU A 297 -14.27 -7.98 -11.70
C LEU A 297 -14.38 -9.36 -12.33
N VAL A 298 -13.25 -10.03 -12.53
CA VAL A 298 -13.21 -11.36 -13.13
C VAL A 298 -12.31 -12.26 -12.30
N HIS A 299 -12.84 -13.39 -11.86
CA HIS A 299 -12.08 -14.44 -11.18
C HIS A 299 -12.50 -15.82 -11.69
N PRO A 300 -11.58 -16.79 -11.86
CA PRO A 300 -11.93 -18.13 -12.34
C PRO A 300 -12.99 -18.85 -11.48
N GLU A 301 -12.98 -18.62 -10.16
CA GLU A 301 -13.92 -19.28 -9.24
C GLU A 301 -15.27 -18.55 -9.12
N HIS A 302 -15.30 -17.23 -9.32
CA HIS A 302 -16.49 -16.40 -9.08
C HIS A 302 -17.14 -15.89 -10.38
N GLY A 303 -16.50 -16.08 -11.53
CA GLY A 303 -16.98 -15.58 -12.81
C GLY A 303 -16.77 -14.07 -12.95
N ILE A 304 -17.75 -13.40 -13.55
CA ILE A 304 -17.71 -11.95 -13.84
C ILE A 304 -18.73 -11.26 -12.95
N GLU A 305 -18.29 -10.24 -12.22
CA GLU A 305 -19.14 -9.39 -11.40
C GLU A 305 -18.90 -7.92 -11.73
N GLU A 306 -19.88 -7.08 -11.40
CA GLU A 306 -19.80 -5.64 -11.56
C GLU A 306 -20.07 -4.95 -10.23
N TYR A 307 -19.32 -3.88 -9.96
CA TYR A 307 -19.52 -3.06 -8.77
C TYR A 307 -19.53 -1.58 -9.15
N TYR A 308 -20.52 -0.83 -8.67
CA TYR A 308 -20.61 0.60 -8.91
C TYR A 308 -19.87 1.39 -7.83
N VAL A 309 -18.84 2.12 -8.23
CA VAL A 309 -18.13 3.09 -7.40
C VAL A 309 -18.86 4.44 -7.53
N PRO A 310 -19.52 4.95 -6.48
CA PRO A 310 -20.48 6.04 -6.62
C PRO A 310 -19.85 7.43 -6.62
N LYS A 311 -18.57 7.57 -6.25
CA LYS A 311 -17.87 8.85 -6.11
C LYS A 311 -16.45 8.76 -6.63
N ALA A 312 -15.85 9.91 -6.91
CA ALA A 312 -14.40 10.00 -7.03
C ALA A 312 -13.75 9.63 -5.69
N SER A 313 -12.68 8.85 -5.74
CA SER A 313 -12.06 8.28 -4.54
C SER A 313 -10.61 7.87 -4.78
N LEU A 314 -9.80 7.89 -3.73
CA LEU A 314 -8.60 7.08 -3.68
C LEU A 314 -9.02 5.69 -3.19
N ALA A 315 -8.82 4.65 -4.00
CA ALA A 315 -9.17 3.29 -3.67
C ALA A 315 -7.94 2.38 -3.65
N THR A 316 -7.86 1.52 -2.65
CA THR A 316 -6.89 0.42 -2.58
C THR A 316 -7.63 -0.89 -2.83
N PHE A 317 -7.31 -1.58 -3.92
CA PHE A 317 -7.75 -2.95 -4.16
C PHE A 317 -6.74 -3.92 -3.55
N ARG A 318 -7.18 -4.90 -2.77
CA ARG A 318 -6.30 -5.88 -2.12
C ARG A 318 -6.97 -7.22 -1.88
N ILE A 319 -6.16 -8.27 -1.72
CA ILE A 319 -6.64 -9.59 -1.30
C ILE A 319 -6.87 -9.60 0.23
N MET A 320 -7.94 -10.24 0.70
CA MET A 320 -8.30 -10.39 2.11
C MET A 320 -7.18 -11.01 2.94
N GLY A 321 -7.15 -10.69 4.24
CA GLY A 321 -6.15 -11.20 5.18
C GLY A 321 -4.74 -10.62 5.01
N LEU A 322 -4.53 -9.74 4.03
CA LEU A 322 -3.42 -8.81 3.98
C LEU A 322 -3.92 -7.48 4.56
N GLU A 323 -3.54 -7.19 5.80
CA GLU A 323 -3.64 -5.81 6.26
C GLU A 323 -2.71 -4.97 5.39
N PRO A 324 -3.14 -3.77 4.96
CA PRO A 324 -2.16 -2.79 4.56
C PRO A 324 -1.26 -2.56 5.77
N GLU A 325 0.05 -2.66 5.61
CA GLU A 325 0.93 -1.95 6.53
C GLU A 325 0.55 -0.47 6.35
N VAL A 326 -0.32 0.03 7.24
CA VAL A 326 -0.92 1.37 7.20
C VAL A 326 0.17 2.46 7.17
N GLY A 327 1.44 2.11 7.39
CA GLY A 327 2.59 3.00 7.36
C GLY A 327 3.60 2.83 6.22
N LEU A 328 3.37 2.06 5.15
CA LEU A 328 4.43 1.82 4.15
C LEU A 328 4.14 2.26 2.69
N PHE A 329 2.94 2.76 2.38
CA PHE A 329 2.59 3.13 0.99
C PHE A 329 2.13 4.58 0.79
N LEU A 330 2.27 5.43 1.80
CA LEU A 330 1.99 6.88 1.70
C LEU A 330 3.02 7.76 2.43
N PHE A 331 4.21 7.23 2.74
CA PHE A 331 5.35 8.03 3.20
C PHE A 331 6.39 8.15 2.10
#